data_AF-A0A962THU8-F1
#
_entry.id   AF-A0A962THU8-F1
#
_cell.length_a   1.000
_cell.length_b   1.000
_cell.length_c   1.000
_cell.angle_alpha   90.00
_cell.angle_beta   90.00
_cell.angle_gamma   90.00
#
_symmetry.space_group_name_H-M   'P 1'
#
loop_
_entity.id
_entity.type
_entity.pdbx_description
1 polymer ?
#
loop_
_entity_poly.entity_id
_entity_poly.type
_entity_poly.pdbx_seq_one_letter_code
_entity_poly.pdbx_strand_id
1 'polypeptide(L)'
;MFRSLALFLLLALVAQGAGADRIKDLANIAGVRSNQLIGYGLVVGLNGTGDQTTQTPFTVKSLKSMLSNLGVTIPPEVNLQLKNVAAVSIHADLPPFTKPGQTIDITVSSIG
;
A
#
# COMPACT_ATOMS: atom_id res chain seq x y z
N MET A 1 -35.86 -59.98 7.51
CA MET A 1 -36.02 -58.63 8.10
C MET A 1 -34.75 -58.13 8.80
N PHE A 2 -34.18 -58.84 9.78
CA PHE A 2 -32.98 -58.37 10.51
C PHE A 2 -31.74 -58.14 9.64
N ARG A 3 -31.47 -58.99 8.63
CA ARG A 3 -30.34 -58.80 7.70
C ARG A 3 -30.50 -57.54 6.85
N SER A 4 -31.72 -57.23 6.44
CA SER A 4 -32.08 -56.04 5.66
C SER A 4 -31.88 -54.77 6.50
N LEU A 5 -32.27 -54.82 7.78
CA LEU A 5 -32.09 -53.72 8.72
C LEU A 5 -30.60 -53.46 9.04
N ALA A 6 -29.83 -54.53 9.23
CA ALA A 6 -28.38 -54.43 9.45
C ALA A 6 -27.65 -53.84 8.24
N LEU A 7 -28.05 -54.22 7.02
CA LEU A 7 -27.49 -53.66 5.79
C LEU A 7 -27.81 -52.16 5.67
N PHE A 8 -29.03 -51.76 5.99
CA PHE A 8 -29.46 -50.36 5.94
C PHE A 8 -28.70 -49.49 6.96
N LEU A 9 -28.49 -50.01 8.18
CA LEU A 9 -27.72 -49.32 9.21
C LEU A 9 -26.24 -49.15 8.81
N LEU A 10 -25.67 -50.18 8.16
CA LEU A 10 -24.30 -50.11 7.64
C LEU A 10 -24.16 -49.04 6.55
N LEU A 11 -25.13 -48.95 5.64
CA LEU A 11 -25.18 -47.92 4.59
C LEU A 11 -25.31 -46.50 5.15
N ALA A 12 -26.10 -46.33 6.21
CA ALA A 12 -26.24 -45.04 6.89
C ALA A 12 -24.94 -44.60 7.59
N LEU A 13 -24.14 -45.54 8.12
CA LEU A 13 -22.85 -45.25 8.74
C LEU A 13 -21.77 -44.80 7.75
N VAL A 14 -21.87 -45.25 6.49
CA VAL A 14 -20.93 -44.92 5.42
C VAL A 14 -21.31 -43.61 4.71
N ALA A 15 -22.53 -43.13 4.88
CA ALA A 15 -23.00 -41.85 4.37
C ALA A 15 -22.43 -40.68 5.20
N GLN A 16 -21.11 -40.45 5.10
CA GLN A 16 -20.50 -39.23 5.63
C GLN A 16 -20.87 -38.03 4.74
N GLY A 17 -21.10 -36.88 5.37
CA GLY A 17 -21.42 -35.64 4.67
C GLY A 17 -20.32 -35.24 3.70
N ALA A 18 -20.67 -34.95 2.46
CA ALA A 18 -19.72 -34.44 1.47
C ALA A 18 -19.17 -33.09 1.94
N GLY A 19 -17.86 -33.01 2.16
CA GLY A 19 -17.17 -31.77 2.47
C GLY A 19 -17.20 -30.86 1.26
N ALA A 20 -18.10 -29.89 1.25
CA ALA A 20 -18.19 -28.90 0.19
C ALA A 20 -17.21 -27.76 0.49
N ASP A 21 -16.04 -27.80 -0.13
CA ASP A 21 -15.13 -26.65 -0.16
C ASP A 21 -15.72 -25.57 -1.09
N ARG A 22 -15.65 -24.31 -0.66
CA ARG A 22 -16.18 -23.22 -1.48
C ARG A 22 -15.18 -22.95 -2.61
N ILE A 23 -15.68 -22.80 -3.84
CA ILE A 23 -14.83 -22.50 -5.02
C ILE A 23 -13.93 -21.27 -4.79
N LYS A 24 -14.43 -20.26 -4.06
CA LYS A 24 -13.66 -19.06 -3.70
C LYS A 24 -12.45 -19.31 -2.78
N ASP A 25 -12.42 -20.44 -2.08
CA ASP A 25 -11.30 -20.84 -1.22
C ASP A 25 -10.24 -21.63 -2.02
N LEU A 26 -10.58 -22.08 -3.24
CA LEU A 26 -9.73 -22.90 -4.11
C LEU A 26 -9.28 -22.18 -5.40
N ALA A 27 -9.90 -21.06 -5.75
CA ALA A 27 -9.66 -20.36 -7.01
C ALA A 27 -9.55 -18.85 -6.82
N ASN A 28 -8.57 -18.25 -7.52
CA ASN A 28 -8.42 -16.79 -7.63
C ASN A 28 -9.05 -16.29 -8.93
N ILE A 29 -9.64 -15.10 -8.89
CA ILE A 29 -10.20 -14.48 -10.08
C ILE A 29 -9.05 -13.94 -10.94
N ALA A 30 -8.94 -14.40 -12.18
CA ALA A 30 -7.93 -13.92 -13.12
C ALA A 30 -8.10 -12.41 -13.36
N GLY A 31 -7.01 -11.65 -13.27
CA GLY A 31 -7.00 -10.19 -13.41
C GLY A 31 -7.23 -9.40 -12.12
N VAL A 32 -7.52 -10.07 -11.00
CA VAL A 32 -7.60 -9.43 -9.68
C VAL A 32 -6.19 -9.32 -9.11
N ARG A 33 -5.54 -8.20 -9.42
CA ARG A 33 -4.18 -7.87 -8.95
C ARG A 33 -4.22 -6.60 -8.14
N SER A 34 -3.49 -6.57 -7.03
CA SER A 34 -3.07 -5.31 -6.43
C SER A 34 -2.00 -4.67 -7.30
N ASN A 35 -1.97 -3.33 -7.31
CA ASN A 35 -0.94 -2.57 -8.03
C ASN A 35 -0.13 -1.77 -7.02
N GLN A 36 1.19 -1.90 -7.06
CA GLN A 36 2.04 -1.04 -6.25
C GLN A 36 2.05 0.38 -6.81
N LEU A 37 1.82 1.33 -5.92
CA LEU A 37 2.00 2.75 -6.16
C LEU A 37 3.25 3.19 -5.42
N ILE A 38 4.15 3.83 -6.17
CA ILE A 38 5.37 4.42 -5.63
C ILE A 38 5.29 5.91 -5.91
N GLY A 39 5.50 6.71 -4.88
CA GLY A 39 5.46 8.16 -4.93
C GLY A 39 6.68 8.78 -4.24
N TYR A 40 6.94 10.04 -4.60
CA TYR A 40 7.91 10.89 -3.96
C TYR A 40 7.20 12.14 -3.45
N GLY A 41 7.49 12.55 -2.22
CA GLY A 41 6.85 13.70 -1.59
C GLY A 41 7.80 14.52 -0.74
N LEU A 42 7.30 15.67 -0.30
CA LEU A 42 7.94 16.54 0.69
C LEU A 42 7.00 16.68 1.88
N VAL A 43 7.52 16.45 3.08
CA VAL A 43 6.80 16.74 4.34
C VAL A 43 7.42 17.99 4.94
N VAL A 44 6.56 18.94 5.32
CA VAL A 44 6.96 20.22 5.91
C VAL A 44 6.39 20.35 7.32
N GLY A 45 7.03 21.16 8.18
CA GLY A 45 6.57 21.41 9.54
C GLY A 45 7.08 20.41 10.59
N LEU A 46 8.17 19.71 10.28
CA LEU A 46 8.84 18.85 11.25
C LEU A 46 9.50 19.70 12.35
N ASN A 47 9.53 19.21 13.58
CA ASN A 47 10.05 19.94 14.75
C ASN A 47 11.59 19.85 14.82
N GLY A 48 12.28 20.38 13.82
CA GLY A 48 13.76 20.35 13.75
C GLY A 48 14.36 18.99 13.39
N THR A 49 13.52 18.00 13.06
CA THR A 49 13.91 16.63 12.68
C THR A 49 13.83 16.37 11.17
N GLY A 50 13.84 17.43 10.35
CA GLY A 50 13.88 17.28 8.89
C GLY A 50 15.27 16.93 8.36
N ASP A 51 15.37 16.76 7.05
CA ASP A 51 16.62 16.39 6.40
C ASP A 51 17.67 17.49 6.54
N GLN A 52 18.91 17.12 6.88
CA GLN A 52 20.03 18.06 6.86
C GLN A 52 20.48 18.33 5.42
N THR A 53 20.60 19.61 5.06
CA THR A 53 20.91 20.10 3.70
C THR A 53 22.20 19.52 3.11
N THR A 54 23.15 19.14 3.96
CA THR A 54 24.45 18.58 3.57
C THR A 54 24.38 17.10 3.15
N GLN A 55 23.31 16.38 3.49
CA GLN A 55 23.21 14.93 3.29
C GLN A 55 22.20 14.54 2.19
N THR A 56 21.29 15.44 1.78
CA THR A 56 20.22 15.12 0.81
C THR A 56 20.04 16.20 -0.28
N PRO A 57 20.87 16.22 -1.35
CA PRO A 57 20.72 17.19 -2.45
C PRO A 57 19.37 17.08 -3.18
N PHE A 58 18.71 15.92 -3.09
CA PHE A 58 17.39 15.67 -3.68
C PHE A 58 16.28 16.48 -3.01
N THR A 59 16.32 16.66 -1.68
CA THR A 59 15.31 17.42 -0.93
C THR A 59 15.34 18.90 -1.29
N VAL A 60 16.56 19.47 -1.46
CA VAL A 60 16.74 20.87 -1.91
C VAL A 60 16.21 21.08 -3.32
N LYS A 61 16.53 20.17 -4.25
CA LYS A 61 16.06 20.26 -5.64
C LYS A 61 14.54 20.15 -5.72
N SER A 62 13.94 19.24 -4.97
CA SER A 62 12.49 19.07 -4.93
C SER A 62 11.78 20.28 -4.33
N LEU A 63 12.31 20.86 -3.25
CA LEU A 63 11.75 22.07 -2.66
C LEU A 63 11.84 23.26 -3.64
N LYS A 64 12.97 23.41 -4.35
CA LYS A 64 13.12 24.42 -5.41
C LYS A 64 12.07 24.25 -6.52
N SER A 65 11.85 23.02 -7.00
CA SER A 65 10.82 22.72 -8.00
C SER A 65 9.40 23.01 -7.48
N MET A 66 9.09 22.62 -6.24
CA MET A 66 7.79 22.90 -5.61
C MET A 66 7.52 24.39 -5.54
N LEU A 67 8.48 25.16 -5.03
CA LEU A 67 8.38 26.62 -4.91
C LEU A 67 8.26 27.27 -6.30
N SER A 68 9.00 26.80 -7.30
CA SER A 68 8.87 27.27 -8.68
C SER A 68 7.48 27.02 -9.26
N ASN A 69 6.86 25.86 -8.99
CA ASN A 69 5.49 25.55 -9.42
C ASN A 69 4.44 26.43 -8.73
N LEU A 70 4.76 26.94 -7.53
CA LEU A 70 3.93 27.92 -6.80
C LEU A 70 4.23 29.38 -7.22
N GLY A 71 5.07 29.58 -8.25
CA GLY A 71 5.43 30.92 -8.75
C GLY A 71 6.54 31.61 -7.95
N VAL A 72 7.21 30.90 -7.04
CA VAL A 72 8.31 31.42 -6.23
C VAL A 72 9.65 31.02 -6.86
N THR A 73 10.33 31.97 -7.48
CA THR A 73 11.67 31.74 -8.06
C THR A 73 12.74 31.95 -7.00
N ILE A 74 13.54 30.91 -6.75
CA ILE A 74 14.66 30.97 -5.81
C ILE A 74 15.95 31.18 -6.60
N PRO A 75 16.74 32.23 -6.30
CA PRO A 75 18.02 32.45 -6.96
C PRO A 75 18.96 31.25 -6.77
N PRO A 76 19.77 30.88 -7.78
CA PRO A 76 20.60 29.69 -7.75
C PRO A 76 21.62 29.68 -6.60
N GLU A 77 22.07 30.87 -6.17
CA GLU A 77 23.08 31.09 -5.13
C GLU A 77 22.54 30.98 -3.68
N VAL A 78 21.22 30.89 -3.50
CA VAL A 78 20.63 30.74 -2.18
C VAL A 78 20.72 29.28 -1.73
N ASN A 79 21.58 29.04 -0.74
CA ASN A 79 21.64 27.77 -0.02
C ASN A 79 20.47 27.68 0.98
N LEU A 80 19.44 26.93 0.61
CA LEU A 80 18.29 26.67 1.46
C LEU A 80 18.68 25.74 2.60
N GLN A 81 18.66 26.22 3.84
CA GLN A 81 18.83 25.38 5.01
C GLN A 81 17.51 24.68 5.36
N LEU A 82 17.47 23.38 5.06
CA LEU A 82 16.40 22.48 5.44
C LEU A 82 16.66 21.98 6.87
N LYS A 83 15.75 22.32 7.80
CA LYS A 83 15.73 21.76 9.17
C LYS A 83 14.36 21.18 9.55
N ASN A 84 13.30 21.64 8.88
CA ASN A 84 11.90 21.29 9.18
C ASN A 84 11.20 20.66 7.96
N VAL A 85 11.96 20.22 6.97
CA VAL A 85 11.47 19.66 5.71
C VAL A 85 12.22 18.35 5.44
N ALA A 86 11.50 17.29 5.07
CA ALA A 86 12.09 16.01 4.70
C ALA A 86 11.54 15.52 3.36
N ALA A 87 12.40 14.91 2.55
CA ALA A 87 11.98 14.15 1.39
C ALA A 87 11.53 12.77 1.84
N VAL A 88 10.36 12.35 1.36
CA VAL A 88 9.78 11.07 1.73
C VAL A 88 9.48 10.22 0.51
N SER A 89 9.68 8.92 0.67
CA SER A 89 9.15 7.91 -0.23
C SER A 89 7.78 7.48 0.25
N ILE A 90 6.84 7.37 -0.69
CA ILE A 90 5.47 6.97 -0.43
C ILE A 90 5.25 5.65 -1.14
N HIS A 91 4.84 4.63 -0.39
CA HIS A 91 4.48 3.32 -0.93
C HIS A 91 3.04 3.00 -0.57
N ALA A 92 2.29 2.46 -1.52
CA ALA A 92 0.93 1.99 -1.27
C ALA A 92 0.62 0.80 -2.17
N ASP A 93 -0.22 -0.10 -1.68
CA ASP A 93 -0.79 -1.18 -2.49
C ASP A 93 -2.22 -0.79 -2.86
N LEU A 94 -2.47 -0.51 -4.14
CA LEU A 94 -3.80 -0.21 -4.66
C LEU A 94 -4.60 -1.51 -4.79
N PRO A 95 -5.67 -1.70 -4.00
CA PRO A 95 -6.48 -2.91 -4.09
C PRO A 95 -7.19 -3.00 -5.45
N PRO A 96 -7.46 -4.22 -5.93
CA PRO A 96 -8.27 -4.41 -7.13
C PRO A 96 -9.66 -3.79 -6.95
N PHE A 97 -10.23 -3.26 -8.03
CA PHE A 97 -11.57 -2.65 -8.07
C PHE A 97 -11.77 -1.40 -7.20
N THR A 98 -10.68 -0.77 -6.74
CA THR A 98 -10.74 0.53 -6.06
C THR A 98 -11.35 1.59 -6.99
N LYS A 99 -12.28 2.40 -6.46
CA LYS A 99 -12.97 3.47 -7.20
C LYS A 99 -12.41 4.85 -6.84
N PRO A 100 -12.52 5.85 -7.73
CA PRO A 100 -12.18 7.24 -7.40
C PRO A 100 -12.90 7.71 -6.13
N GLY A 101 -12.15 8.34 -5.23
CA GLY A 101 -12.65 8.83 -3.94
C GLY A 101 -12.56 7.83 -2.78
N GLN A 102 -12.15 6.58 -3.01
CA GLN A 102 -11.84 5.65 -1.94
C GLN A 102 -10.46 5.94 -1.33
N THR A 103 -10.37 5.82 -0.02
CA THR A 103 -9.12 5.95 0.72
C THR A 103 -8.32 4.66 0.61
N ILE A 104 -7.00 4.79 0.48
CA ILE A 104 -6.05 3.68 0.58
C ILE A 104 -5.01 4.02 1.64
N ASP A 105 -4.55 3.00 2.35
CA ASP A 105 -3.46 3.16 3.30
C ASP A 105 -2.14 3.33 2.56
N ILE A 106 -1.29 4.20 3.09
CA ILE A 106 0.03 4.49 2.55
C ILE A 106 1.08 4.36 3.64
N THR A 107 2.26 3.89 3.24
CA THR A 107 3.46 3.90 4.07
C THR A 107 4.36 5.02 3.62
N VAL A 108 4.75 5.89 4.55
CA VAL A 108 5.63 7.02 4.29
C VAL A 108 6.94 6.79 5.04
N SER A 109 8.06 6.85 4.32
CA SER A 109 9.39 6.65 4.89
C SER A 109 10.31 7.81 4.52
N SER A 110 11.07 8.31 5.50
CA SER A 110 12.13 9.31 5.26
C SER A 110 13.20 8.75 4.32
N ILE A 111 13.66 9.58 3.38
CA ILE A 111 14.79 9.27 2.50
C ILE A 111 16.11 9.76 3.11
N GLY A 112 16.05 10.75 4.01
CA GLY A 112 17.18 11.32 4.75
C GLY A 112 17.32 10.77 6.15
#